data_AF-A0A183HJS1-F1
#
_entry.id   AF-A0A183HJS1-F1
#
_cell.length_a   1.000
_cell.length_b   1.000
_cell.length_c   1.000
_cell.angle_alpha   90.00
_cell.angle_beta   90.00
_cell.angle_gamma   90.00
#
_symmetry.space_group_name_H-M   'P 1'
#
loop_
_entity.id
_entity.type
_entity.pdbx_description
1 polymer ?
#
loop_
_entity_poly.entity_id
_entity_poly.type
_entity_poly.pdbx_seq_one_letter_code
_entity_poly.pdbx_strand_id
1 'polypeptide(L)'
;MLQMDDISVRPVFTQEQIDKELKQVVLLDRILAEHGALTLKALKDVVSKIDKENVFKKLNDLTAFIGMRTNIFEVSFDLVRNHSQEFREMFGYLVNFLCGIDQSKRNLEVVLQVIMRFNAIVVREVGCNEKKVRHFLDKHKNFFILCRNDTVMLNPTCLKIPSVWERKALPTYKNAIRYNYMQLYM
;
A
#
# COMPACT_ATOMS: atom_id res chain seq x y z
N MET A 1 22.55 -15.86 -5.28
CA MET A 1 21.91 -15.68 -3.97
C MET A 1 21.95 -14.21 -3.64
N LEU A 2 20.81 -13.51 -3.69
CA LEU A 2 20.74 -12.17 -3.12
C LEU A 2 20.75 -12.34 -1.60
N GLN A 3 21.78 -11.82 -0.95
CA GLN A 3 21.83 -11.69 0.50
C GLN A 3 20.64 -10.78 0.87
N MET A 4 19.58 -11.38 1.39
CA MET A 4 18.46 -10.62 1.93
C MET A 4 18.93 -10.12 3.29
N ASP A 5 19.29 -8.83 3.35
CA ASP A 5 19.57 -8.17 4.61
C ASP A 5 18.39 -8.39 5.56
N ASP A 6 18.68 -8.88 6.76
CA ASP A 6 17.67 -9.07 7.79
C ASP A 6 17.11 -7.70 8.18
N ILE A 7 15.85 -7.46 7.84
CA ILE A 7 15.11 -6.25 8.21
C ILE A 7 14.71 -6.37 9.68
N SER A 8 15.65 -6.01 10.55
CA SER A 8 15.50 -5.98 12.01
C SER A 8 15.24 -4.57 12.55
N VAL A 9 15.41 -3.53 11.74
CA VAL A 9 15.30 -2.13 12.17
C VAL A 9 14.27 -1.38 11.33
N ARG A 10 13.36 -0.68 12.03
CA ARG A 10 12.40 0.23 11.43
C ARG A 10 13.14 1.39 10.73
N PRO A 11 12.86 1.68 9.46
CA PRO A 11 13.46 2.83 8.79
C PRO A 11 12.96 4.13 9.41
N VAL A 12 13.85 5.10 9.51
CA VAL A 12 13.55 6.48 9.91
C VAL A 12 13.71 7.36 8.68
N PHE A 13 12.71 8.19 8.39
CA PHE A 13 12.74 9.09 7.25
C PHE A 13 12.92 10.54 7.69
N THR A 14 13.56 11.33 6.84
CA THR A 14 13.65 12.78 7.06
C THR A 14 12.29 13.43 6.82
N GLN A 15 12.06 14.60 7.42
CA GLN A 15 10.83 15.35 7.19
C GLN A 15 10.62 15.66 5.70
N GLU A 16 11.70 15.94 4.95
CA GLU A 16 11.64 16.14 3.51
C GLU A 16 11.15 14.90 2.75
N GLN A 17 11.61 13.70 3.12
CA GLN A 17 11.15 12.44 2.52
C GLN A 17 9.66 12.19 2.80
N ILE A 18 9.22 12.48 4.03
CA ILE A 18 7.82 12.38 4.45
C ILE A 18 6.96 13.35 3.64
N ASP A 19 7.34 14.62 3.58
CA ASP A 19 6.57 15.67 2.91
C ASP A 19 6.46 15.41 1.41
N LYS A 20 7.54 14.91 0.80
CA LYS A 20 7.56 14.52 -0.61
C LYS A 20 6.59 13.37 -0.90
N GLU A 21 6.66 12.29 -0.11
CA GLU A 21 5.75 11.15 -0.25
C GLU A 21 4.30 11.61 0.00
N LEU A 22 4.05 12.36 1.07
CA LEU A 22 2.72 12.88 1.41
C LEU A 22 2.15 13.73 0.27
N LYS A 23 2.94 14.65 -0.30
CA LYS A 23 2.50 15.50 -1.42
C LYS A 23 2.06 14.66 -2.62
N GLN A 24 2.85 13.66 -2.99
CA GLN A 24 2.54 12.74 -4.09
C GLN A 24 1.28 11.92 -3.81
N VAL A 25 1.16 11.37 -2.60
CA VAL A 25 0.02 10.56 -2.20
C VAL A 25 -1.26 11.41 -2.14
N VAL A 26 -1.24 12.58 -1.50
CA VAL A 26 -2.39 13.49 -1.37
C VAL A 26 -2.93 13.90 -2.73
N LEU A 27 -2.05 14.21 -3.69
CA LEU A 27 -2.44 14.58 -5.05
C LEU A 27 -3.27 13.47 -5.70
N LEU A 28 -2.74 12.25 -5.74
CA LEU A 28 -3.42 11.12 -6.37
C LEU A 28 -4.67 10.71 -5.60
N ASP A 29 -4.58 10.67 -4.27
CA ASP A 29 -5.70 10.29 -3.41
C ASP A 29 -6.89 11.21 -3.59
N ARG A 30 -6.65 12.53 -3.65
CA ARG A 30 -7.70 13.53 -3.91
C ARG A 30 -8.33 13.34 -5.29
N ILE A 31 -7.51 13.19 -6.34
CA ILE A 31 -8.02 13.00 -7.70
C ILE A 31 -8.93 11.77 -7.77
N LEU A 32 -8.48 10.65 -7.21
CA LEU A 32 -9.22 9.38 -7.22
C LEU A 32 -10.45 9.43 -6.30
N ALA A 33 -10.42 10.21 -5.22
CA ALA A 33 -11.61 10.44 -4.39
C ALA A 33 -12.68 11.27 -5.11
N GLU A 34 -12.28 12.24 -5.92
CA GLU A 34 -13.20 13.09 -6.69
C GLU A 34 -13.76 12.39 -7.94
N HIS A 35 -12.95 11.56 -8.62
CA HIS A 35 -13.30 10.96 -9.91
C HIS A 35 -13.63 9.46 -9.84
N GLY A 36 -13.41 8.80 -8.70
CA GLY A 36 -13.46 7.35 -8.59
C GLY A 36 -12.26 6.67 -9.24
N ALA A 37 -12.45 5.42 -9.67
CA ALA A 37 -11.40 4.64 -10.32
C ALA A 37 -11.07 5.20 -11.71
N LEU A 38 -9.79 5.38 -12.01
CA LEU A 38 -9.32 5.92 -13.29
C LEU A 38 -8.28 5.01 -13.92
N THR A 39 -8.25 4.94 -15.26
CA THR A 39 -7.12 4.29 -15.94
C THR A 39 -5.83 5.08 -15.69
N LEU A 40 -4.67 4.43 -15.74
CA LEU A 40 -3.36 5.11 -15.58
C LEU A 40 -3.21 6.32 -16.53
N LYS A 41 -3.70 6.20 -17.77
CA LYS A 41 -3.68 7.28 -18.75
C LYS A 41 -4.60 8.44 -18.33
N ALA A 42 -5.84 8.15 -17.97
CA ALA A 42 -6.79 9.17 -17.52
C ALA A 42 -6.30 9.87 -16.25
N LEU A 43 -5.74 9.12 -15.31
CA LEU A 43 -5.13 9.67 -14.09
C LEU A 43 -3.97 10.61 -14.43
N LYS A 44 -3.08 10.24 -15.36
CA LYS A 44 -1.99 11.13 -15.82
C LYS A 44 -2.53 12.39 -16.49
N ASP A 45 -3.58 12.30 -17.28
CA ASP A 45 -4.20 13.45 -17.94
C ASP A 45 -4.77 14.44 -16.91
N VAL A 46 -5.44 13.93 -15.86
CA VAL A 46 -5.97 14.76 -14.77
C VAL A 46 -4.83 15.37 -13.93
N VAL A 47 -3.82 14.57 -13.55
CA VAL A 47 -2.63 15.06 -12.84
C VAL A 47 -1.97 16.19 -13.61
N SER A 48 -1.79 16.07 -14.92
CA SER A 48 -1.11 17.09 -15.74
C SER A 48 -1.87 18.41 -15.83
N LYS A 49 -3.19 18.39 -15.58
CA LYS A 49 -4.03 19.61 -15.55
C LYS A 49 -4.00 20.30 -14.19
N ILE A 50 -3.87 19.54 -13.11
CA ILE A 50 -3.94 20.05 -11.73
C ILE A 50 -2.56 20.43 -11.20
N ASP A 51 -1.56 19.60 -11.46
CA ASP A 51 -0.23 19.71 -10.88
C ASP A 51 0.72 20.52 -11.76
N LYS A 52 0.78 21.83 -11.50
CA LYS A 52 1.67 22.76 -12.21
C LYS A 52 3.16 22.47 -12.00
N GLU A 53 3.51 21.77 -10.91
CA GLU A 53 4.90 21.39 -10.64
C GLU A 53 5.33 20.14 -11.40
N ASN A 54 4.38 19.43 -12.03
CA ASN A 54 4.61 18.23 -12.82
C ASN A 54 5.47 17.19 -12.08
N VAL A 55 5.04 16.87 -10.86
CA VAL A 55 5.63 15.89 -9.94
C VAL A 55 5.81 14.53 -10.62
N PHE A 56 4.90 14.17 -11.53
CA PHE A 56 5.01 13.00 -12.40
C PHE A 56 5.20 13.43 -13.86
N LYS A 57 6.46 13.62 -14.27
CA LYS A 57 6.81 14.11 -15.61
C LYS A 57 6.27 13.20 -16.71
N LYS A 58 6.45 11.88 -16.57
CA LYS A 58 6.03 10.86 -17.55
C LYS A 58 4.98 9.92 -16.94
N LEU A 59 4.20 9.28 -17.81
CA LEU A 59 3.26 8.22 -17.41
C LEU A 59 3.97 7.07 -16.66
N ASN A 60 5.19 6.74 -17.08
CA ASN A 60 6.00 5.70 -16.43
C ASN A 60 6.38 6.07 -15.00
N ASP A 61 6.62 7.36 -14.70
CA ASP A 61 6.95 7.81 -13.35
C ASP A 61 5.75 7.62 -12.41
N LEU A 62 4.56 7.98 -12.88
CA LEU A 62 3.29 7.76 -12.18
C LEU A 62 3.02 6.27 -11.96
N THR A 63 3.20 5.47 -13.01
CA THR A 63 2.97 4.02 -12.99
C THR A 63 3.92 3.33 -12.00
N ALA A 64 5.21 3.69 -12.03
CA ALA A 64 6.19 3.15 -11.09
C ALA A 64 5.88 3.57 -9.65
N PHE A 65 5.46 4.81 -9.42
CA PHE A 65 5.07 5.29 -8.10
C PHE A 65 3.88 4.50 -7.55
N ILE A 66 2.78 4.42 -8.30
CA ILE A 66 1.57 3.67 -7.92
C ILE A 66 1.91 2.19 -7.70
N GLY A 67 2.64 1.58 -8.63
CA GLY A 67 3.01 0.17 -8.58
C GLY A 67 3.87 -0.19 -7.37
N MET A 68 4.62 0.77 -6.82
CA MET A 68 5.36 0.59 -5.57
C MET A 68 4.47 0.72 -4.33
N ARG A 69 3.45 1.59 -4.35
CA ARG A 69 2.59 1.92 -3.20
C ARG A 69 1.29 1.11 -3.21
N THR A 70 1.42 -0.21 -3.30
CA THR A 70 0.26 -1.12 -3.23
C THR A 70 -0.45 -1.11 -1.87
N ASN A 71 0.16 -0.52 -0.85
CA ASN A 71 -0.47 -0.26 0.45
C ASN A 71 -1.47 0.91 0.39
N ILE A 72 -1.39 1.78 -0.63
CA ILE A 72 -2.21 3.00 -0.78
C ILE A 72 -3.18 2.88 -1.95
N PHE A 73 -2.69 2.35 -3.07
CA PHE A 73 -3.42 2.26 -4.32
C PHE A 73 -3.63 0.82 -4.72
N GLU A 74 -4.84 0.53 -5.15
CA GLU A 74 -5.15 -0.71 -5.81
C GLU A 74 -5.10 -0.51 -7.32
N VAL A 75 -4.45 -1.45 -8.00
CA VAL A 75 -4.43 -1.53 -9.45
C VAL A 75 -5.09 -2.83 -9.90
N SER A 76 -6.09 -2.72 -10.78
CA SER A 76 -6.73 -3.84 -11.45
C SER A 76 -6.69 -3.58 -12.96
N PHE A 77 -5.95 -4.41 -13.70
CA PHE A 77 -5.57 -4.13 -15.09
C PHE A 77 -4.84 -2.78 -15.20
N ASP A 78 -5.50 -1.76 -15.75
CA ASP A 78 -5.00 -0.39 -15.85
C ASP A 78 -5.77 0.60 -14.97
N LEU A 79 -6.82 0.15 -14.27
CA LEU A 79 -7.63 0.95 -13.36
C LEU A 79 -6.96 1.08 -11.99
N VAL A 80 -6.85 2.32 -11.53
CA VAL A 80 -6.28 2.71 -10.26
C VAL A 80 -7.39 3.24 -9.35
N ARG A 81 -7.40 2.80 -8.10
CA ARG A 81 -8.28 3.34 -7.04
C ARG A 81 -7.54 3.46 -5.72
N ASN A 82 -8.05 4.30 -4.83
CA ASN A 82 -7.59 4.33 -3.43
C ASN A 82 -7.98 3.06 -2.69
N HIS A 83 -7.07 2.49 -1.91
CA HIS A 83 -7.45 1.66 -0.78
C HIS A 83 -8.15 2.50 0.30
N SER A 84 -9.00 1.85 1.09
CA SER A 84 -9.65 2.46 2.25
C SER A 84 -8.63 2.91 3.30
N GLN A 85 -9.04 3.83 4.18
CA GLN A 85 -8.17 4.25 5.29
C GLN A 85 -7.88 3.06 6.22
N GLU A 86 -8.88 2.25 6.48
CA GLU A 86 -8.81 1.06 7.33
C GLU A 86 -7.82 0.04 6.75
N PHE A 87 -7.80 -0.13 5.42
CA PHE A 87 -6.83 -1.02 4.77
C PHE A 87 -5.41 -0.49 4.96
N ARG A 88 -5.18 0.81 4.74
CA ARG A 88 -3.85 1.44 4.91
C ARG A 88 -3.35 1.30 6.35
N GLU A 89 -4.23 1.49 7.33
CA GLU A 89 -3.93 1.32 8.75
C GLU A 89 -3.59 -0.13 9.10
N MET A 90 -4.39 -1.09 8.62
CA MET A 90 -4.12 -2.52 8.76
C MET A 90 -2.77 -2.89 8.12
N PHE A 91 -2.51 -2.41 6.92
CA PHE A 91 -1.29 -2.71 6.17
C PHE A 91 -0.04 -2.19 6.90
N GLY A 92 -0.10 -0.92 7.34
CA GLY A 92 0.97 -0.33 8.15
C GLY A 92 1.19 -1.11 9.44
N TYR A 93 0.11 -1.51 10.14
CA TYR A 93 0.22 -2.34 11.34
C TYR A 93 0.89 -3.68 11.05
N LEU A 94 0.50 -4.38 9.99
CA LEU A 94 1.07 -5.66 9.61
C LEU A 94 2.58 -5.55 9.35
N VAL A 95 3.02 -4.56 8.57
CA VAL A 95 4.45 -4.36 8.27
C VAL A 95 5.24 -4.08 9.55
N ASN A 96 4.74 -3.20 10.42
CA ASN A 96 5.40 -2.87 11.68
C ASN A 96 5.43 -4.06 12.65
N PHE A 97 4.34 -4.84 12.71
CA PHE A 97 4.28 -6.04 13.53
C PHE A 97 5.30 -7.08 13.07
N LEU A 98 5.35 -7.38 11.76
CA LEU A 98 6.31 -8.33 11.21
C LEU A 98 7.76 -7.87 11.43
N CYS A 99 8.04 -6.57 11.29
CA CYS A 99 9.34 -5.99 11.59
C CYS A 99 9.77 -6.21 13.05
N GLY A 100 8.82 -6.17 13.98
CA GLY A 100 9.08 -6.29 15.43
C GLY A 100 9.20 -7.72 15.96
N ILE A 101 8.96 -8.75 15.14
CA ILE A 101 9.07 -10.15 15.56
C ILE A 101 10.21 -10.87 14.85
N ASP A 102 10.77 -11.90 15.52
CA ASP A 102 11.84 -12.73 14.97
C ASP A 102 11.46 -13.35 13.62
N GLN A 103 12.37 -13.33 12.65
CA GLN A 103 12.10 -13.87 11.32
C GLN A 103 11.66 -15.34 11.34
N SER A 104 12.20 -16.16 12.25
CA SER A 104 11.84 -17.57 12.40
C SER A 104 10.37 -17.79 12.79
N LYS A 105 9.71 -16.75 13.35
CA LYS A 105 8.29 -16.77 13.72
C LYS A 105 7.38 -16.21 12.64
N ARG A 106 7.92 -15.61 11.58
CA ARG A 106 7.14 -15.00 10.50
C ARG A 106 6.69 -16.06 9.51
N ASN A 107 5.42 -16.42 9.56
CA ASN A 107 4.81 -17.37 8.63
C ASN A 107 3.39 -16.95 8.24
N LEU A 108 2.80 -17.68 7.29
CA LEU A 108 1.46 -17.40 6.77
C LEU A 108 0.37 -17.39 7.85
N GLU A 109 0.45 -18.30 8.82
CA GLU A 109 -0.51 -18.38 9.92
C GLU A 109 -0.46 -17.12 10.78
N VAL A 110 0.74 -16.66 11.13
CA VAL A 110 0.94 -15.42 11.89
C VAL A 110 0.40 -14.21 11.13
N VAL A 111 0.63 -14.13 9.82
CA VAL A 111 0.04 -13.06 8.99
C VAL A 111 -1.49 -13.12 9.03
N LEU A 112 -2.08 -14.30 8.86
CA LEU A 112 -3.53 -14.48 8.91
C LEU A 112 -4.09 -14.03 10.27
N GLN A 113 -3.49 -14.45 11.38
CA GLN A 113 -3.91 -14.05 12.73
C GLN A 113 -3.84 -12.53 12.94
N VAL A 114 -2.82 -11.87 12.41
CA VAL A 114 -2.67 -10.40 12.51
C VAL A 114 -3.74 -9.69 11.68
N ILE A 115 -3.93 -10.09 10.43
CA ILE A 115 -4.92 -9.48 9.54
C ILE A 115 -6.34 -9.70 10.08
N MET A 116 -6.63 -10.87 10.66
CA MET A 116 -7.92 -11.18 11.29
C MET A 116 -8.32 -10.25 12.43
N ARG A 117 -7.40 -9.49 13.01
CA ARG A 117 -7.74 -8.42 13.98
C ARG A 117 -8.52 -7.27 13.33
N PHE A 118 -8.48 -7.16 12.00
CA PHE A 118 -9.14 -6.13 11.20
C PHE A 118 -10.33 -6.73 10.43
N ASN A 119 -11.29 -7.30 11.15
CA ASN A 119 -12.44 -8.05 10.59
C ASN A 119 -13.13 -7.39 9.39
N ALA A 120 -13.37 -6.08 9.44
CA ALA A 120 -14.01 -5.35 8.35
C ALA A 120 -13.19 -5.38 7.04
N ILE A 121 -11.87 -5.38 7.14
CA ILE A 121 -10.94 -5.41 5.99
C ILE A 121 -10.72 -6.83 5.50
N VAL A 122 -10.63 -7.80 6.42
CA VAL A 122 -10.51 -9.23 6.08
C VAL A 122 -11.65 -9.67 5.17
N VAL A 123 -12.88 -9.27 5.48
CA VAL A 123 -14.05 -9.66 4.68
C VAL A 123 -14.05 -9.01 3.30
N ARG A 124 -13.57 -7.77 3.19
CA ARG A 124 -13.72 -6.94 1.97
C ARG A 124 -12.54 -6.98 1.02
N GLU A 125 -11.30 -6.98 1.53
CA GLU A 125 -10.11 -6.69 0.72
C GLU A 125 -9.05 -7.79 0.75
N VAL A 126 -8.93 -8.56 1.83
CA VAL A 126 -7.86 -9.56 1.98
C VAL A 126 -8.35 -10.99 1.85
N GLY A 127 -9.37 -11.37 2.63
CA GLY A 127 -9.87 -12.74 2.77
C GLY A 127 -9.50 -13.41 4.08
N CYS A 128 -10.35 -14.34 4.52
CA CYS A 128 -10.27 -15.01 5.82
C CYS A 128 -9.60 -16.40 5.79
N ASN A 129 -8.97 -16.80 4.69
CA ASN A 129 -8.32 -18.10 4.57
C ASN A 129 -6.93 -17.98 3.95
N GLU A 130 -6.10 -19.00 4.15
CA GLU A 130 -4.72 -19.02 3.68
C GLU A 130 -4.57 -18.74 2.19
N LYS A 131 -5.41 -19.32 1.33
CA LYS A 131 -5.34 -19.12 -0.12
C LYS A 131 -5.49 -17.63 -0.47
N LYS A 132 -6.42 -16.94 0.17
CA LYS A 132 -6.62 -15.50 -0.03
C LYS A 132 -5.48 -14.67 0.56
N VAL A 133 -4.96 -15.05 1.74
CA VAL A 133 -3.80 -14.36 2.34
C VAL A 133 -2.54 -14.53 1.48
N ARG A 134 -2.30 -15.71 0.88
CA ARG A 134 -1.21 -15.93 -0.08
C ARG A 134 -1.33 -14.97 -1.26
N HIS A 135 -2.53 -14.89 -1.86
CA HIS A 135 -2.79 -13.98 -2.97
C HIS A 135 -2.57 -12.51 -2.58
N PHE A 136 -2.97 -12.11 -1.36
CA PHE A 136 -2.67 -10.79 -0.82
C PHE A 136 -1.15 -10.55 -0.73
N LEU A 137 -0.39 -11.46 -0.13
CA LEU A 137 1.07 -11.32 -0.03
C LEU A 137 1.73 -11.22 -1.41
N ASP A 138 1.29 -12.03 -2.39
CA ASP A 138 1.79 -12.02 -3.76
C ASP A 138 1.47 -10.69 -4.48
N LYS A 139 0.27 -10.14 -4.28
CA LYS A 139 -0.15 -8.84 -4.82
C LYS A 139 0.72 -7.70 -4.27
N HIS A 140 1.24 -7.86 -3.06
CA HIS A 140 2.01 -6.86 -2.33
C HIS A 140 3.51 -7.20 -2.25
N LYS A 141 4.07 -7.74 -3.34
CA LYS A 141 5.48 -8.18 -3.44
C LYS A 141 6.55 -7.14 -3.11
N ASN A 142 6.22 -5.84 -3.15
CA ASN A 142 7.15 -4.78 -2.73
C ASN A 142 7.28 -4.67 -1.21
N PHE A 143 6.41 -5.37 -0.47
CA PHE A 143 6.35 -5.37 0.99
C PHE A 143 6.64 -6.75 1.56
N PHE A 144 6.17 -7.81 0.89
CA PHE A 144 6.27 -9.17 1.40
C PHE A 144 6.93 -10.11 0.39
N ILE A 145 7.64 -11.10 0.90
CA ILE A 145 8.19 -12.23 0.16
C ILE A 145 7.66 -13.49 0.84
N LEU A 146 6.83 -14.25 0.12
CA LEU A 146 6.33 -15.53 0.56
C LEU A 146 7.25 -16.65 0.06
N CYS A 147 7.92 -17.32 0.98
CA CYS A 147 8.78 -18.46 0.68
C CYS A 147 7.94 -19.73 0.46
N ARG A 148 8.53 -20.73 -0.22
CA ARG A 148 7.85 -22.00 -0.51
C ARG A 148 7.44 -22.79 0.74
N ASN A 149 8.10 -22.55 1.87
CA ASN A 149 7.83 -23.16 3.17
C ASN A 149 6.92 -22.30 4.06
N ASP A 150 6.17 -21.37 3.46
CA ASP A 150 5.24 -20.45 4.14
C ASP A 150 5.88 -19.43 5.09
N THR A 151 7.21 -19.36 5.13
CA THR A 151 7.91 -18.24 5.77
C THR A 151 7.59 -16.95 5.03
N VAL A 152 7.32 -15.90 5.78
CA VAL A 152 7.04 -14.56 5.25
C VAL A 152 8.17 -13.62 5.64
N MET A 153 8.79 -13.00 4.65
CA MET A 153 9.85 -12.02 4.84
C MET A 153 9.35 -10.64 4.39
N LEU A 154 9.89 -9.58 4.99
CA LEU A 154 9.70 -8.23 4.47
C LEU A 154 10.62 -8.02 3.28
N ASN A 155 10.10 -7.44 2.20
CA ASN A 155 10.90 -7.11 1.03
C ASN A 155 11.71 -5.82 1.31
N PRO A 156 13.04 -5.78 1.06
CA PRO A 156 13.85 -4.58 1.26
C PRO A 156 13.34 -3.32 0.55
N THR A 157 12.53 -3.46 -0.50
CA THR A 157 11.86 -2.36 -1.18
C THR A 157 10.98 -1.54 -0.23
N CYS A 158 10.34 -2.17 0.77
CA CYS A 158 9.46 -1.47 1.70
C CYS A 158 10.21 -0.46 2.58
N LEU A 159 11.52 -0.64 2.80
CA LEU A 159 12.36 0.30 3.56
C LEU A 159 12.48 1.67 2.89
N LYS A 160 12.08 1.78 1.62
CA LYS A 160 12.13 3.02 0.83
C LYS A 160 10.77 3.70 0.70
N ILE A 161 9.74 3.22 1.41
CA ILE A 161 8.36 3.68 1.26
C ILE A 161 7.89 4.31 2.58
N PRO A 162 8.00 5.65 2.75
CA PRO A 162 7.64 6.31 4.01
C PRO A 162 6.19 6.04 4.44
N SER A 163 5.27 6.01 3.49
CA SER A 163 3.82 5.87 3.69
C SER A 163 3.36 4.57 4.35
N VAL A 164 4.20 3.53 4.42
CA VAL A 164 3.88 2.29 5.17
C VAL A 164 4.43 2.29 6.60
N TRP A 165 5.44 3.12 6.86
CA TRP A 165 6.14 3.17 8.15
C TRP A 165 5.72 4.35 9.00
N GLU A 166 5.38 5.48 8.39
CA GLU A 166 5.11 6.73 9.09
C GLU A 166 3.74 7.28 8.71
N ARG A 167 2.85 7.35 9.70
CA ARG A 167 1.48 7.86 9.52
C ARG A 167 1.45 9.27 8.93
N LYS A 168 2.47 10.09 9.18
CA LYS A 168 2.59 11.45 8.62
C LYS A 168 2.75 11.47 7.10
N ALA A 169 3.26 10.39 6.50
CA ALA A 169 3.36 10.23 5.05
C ALA A 169 2.05 9.73 4.41
N LEU A 170 0.98 9.58 5.20
CA LEU A 170 -0.37 9.28 4.73
C LEU A 170 -1.28 10.48 4.91
N PRO A 171 -2.24 10.68 4.00
CA PRO A 171 -3.22 11.73 4.17
C PRO A 171 -4.15 11.39 5.34
N THR A 172 -4.45 12.40 6.17
CA THR A 172 -5.36 12.27 7.32
C THR A 172 -6.65 13.02 7.06
N TYR A 173 -7.78 12.35 7.28
CA TYR A 173 -9.10 12.94 7.05
C TYR A 173 -9.82 13.13 8.37
N LYS A 174 -10.05 14.39 8.73
CA LYS A 174 -10.94 14.73 9.85
C LYS A 174 -12.38 14.57 9.33
N ASN A 175 -13.06 13.51 9.78
CA ASN A 175 -14.51 13.28 9.69
C ASN A 175 -15.07 12.43 8.52
N ALA A 176 -14.27 11.64 7.79
CA ALA A 176 -14.86 10.66 6.86
C ALA A 176 -13.97 9.45 6.62
N ILE A 177 -14.59 8.27 6.60
CA ILE A 177 -14.04 7.11 5.90
C ILE A 177 -14.13 7.43 4.39
N ARG A 178 -12.99 7.58 3.70
CA ARG A 178 -12.97 7.73 2.24
C ARG A 178 -13.29 6.39 1.60
N TYR A 179 -14.58 6.09 1.49
CA TYR A 179 -15.06 4.99 0.66
C TYR A 179 -15.03 5.45 -0.81
N ASN A 180 -14.32 4.69 -1.65
CA ASN A 180 -14.59 4.69 -3.08
C ASN A 180 -15.93 3.95 -3.30
N TYR A 181 -17.05 4.62 -3.05
CA TYR A 181 -18.34 4.12 -3.53
C TYR A 181 -18.44 4.45 -5.02
N MET A 182 -17.92 3.56 -5.87
CA MET A 182 -18.67 3.19 -7.05
C MET A 182 -19.22 1.79 -6.81
N GLN A 183 -20.49 1.76 -6.43
CA GLN A 183 -21.37 0.62 -6.66
C GLN A 183 -21.32 0.32 -8.16
N LEU A 184 -20.60 -0.74 -8.54
CA LEU A 184 -20.95 -1.55 -9.70
C LEU A 184 -21.37 -2.90 -9.12
N TYR A 185 -22.57 -3.33 -9.48
CA TYR A 185 -23.40 -4.44 -8.97
C TYR A 185 -24.50 -4.05 -7.97
N MET A 186 -25.55 -3.40 -8.48
CA MET A 186 -26.88 -4.02 -8.63
C MET A 186 -27.53 -3.48 -9.91
#